data_AF-A0A259FM12-F1
#
_entry.id   AF-A0A259FM12-F1
#
_cell.length_a   1.000
_cell.length_b   1.000
_cell.length_c   1.000
_cell.angle_alpha   90.00
_cell.angle_beta   90.00
_cell.angle_gamma   90.00
#
_symmetry.space_group_name_H-M   'P 1'
#
loop_
_entity.id
_entity.type
_entity.pdbx_description
1 polymer ?
#
loop_
_entity_poly.entity_id
_entity_poly.type
_entity_poly.pdbx_seq_one_letter_code
_entity_poly.pdbx_strand_id
1 'polypeptide(L)'
;MMHDSNKHKLDEEVNEARAQLQDLKKNVVKAGNDVRHALDDAWITARIKAALLKESLFKGFELGVGTEAGGVRLTGDLDTLDQVIAAESIAAGIPGVRRVYNDLRVKPRI
;
A
#
# COMPACT_ATOMS: atom_id res chain seq x y z
N MET A 1 -33.20 -29.07 44.94
CA MET A 1 -33.65 -27.82 44.29
C MET A 1 -32.53 -26.79 44.46
N MET A 2 -32.16 -26.08 43.39
CA MET A 2 -31.47 -24.78 43.38
C MET A 2 -29.97 -24.75 43.72
N HIS A 3 -29.04 -25.04 42.78
CA HIS A 3 -27.66 -24.53 42.87
C HIS A 3 -26.92 -24.26 41.53
N ASP A 4 -27.40 -24.71 40.35
CA ASP A 4 -26.62 -24.59 39.09
C ASP A 4 -26.84 -23.30 38.27
N SER A 5 -27.81 -22.45 38.60
CA SER A 5 -28.17 -21.30 37.76
C SER A 5 -27.09 -20.21 37.68
N ASN A 6 -26.19 -20.12 38.67
CA ASN A 6 -25.18 -19.06 38.69
C ASN A 6 -23.94 -19.38 37.83
N LYS A 7 -23.64 -20.67 37.62
CA LYS A 7 -22.50 -21.12 36.81
C LYS A 7 -22.76 -20.89 35.32
N HIS A 8 -23.99 -21.17 34.87
CA HIS A 8 -24.39 -21.01 33.47
C HIS A 8 -24.33 -19.55 33.00
N LYS A 9 -24.69 -18.61 33.88
CA LYS A 9 -24.65 -17.16 33.58
C LYS A 9 -23.21 -16.64 33.48
N LEU A 10 -22.34 -17.14 34.35
CA LEU A 10 -20.92 -16.76 34.36
C LEU A 10 -20.19 -17.23 33.09
N ASP A 11 -20.48 -18.43 32.60
CA ASP A 11 -19.85 -18.99 31.39
C ASP A 11 -20.25 -18.22 30.11
N GLU A 12 -21.49 -17.70 30.07
CA GLU A 12 -21.99 -16.89 28.97
C GLU A 12 -21.33 -15.49 28.94
N GLU A 13 -21.28 -14.80 30.09
CA GLU A 13 -20.61 -13.51 30.23
C GLU A 13 -19.11 -13.58 29.87
N VAL A 14 -18.43 -14.66 30.26
CA VAL A 14 -17.00 -14.87 29.94
C VAL A 14 -16.78 -15.11 28.45
N ASN A 15 -17.69 -15.82 27.77
CA ASN A 15 -17.60 -16.05 26.33
C ASN A 15 -17.83 -14.77 25.53
N GLU A 16 -18.81 -13.95 25.93
CA GLU A 16 -19.06 -12.65 25.32
C GLU A 16 -17.87 -11.70 25.50
N ALA A 17 -17.30 -11.63 26.71
CA ALA A 17 -16.11 -10.83 26.99
C ALA A 17 -14.91 -11.27 26.13
N ARG A 18 -14.73 -12.58 25.89
CA ARG A 18 -13.68 -13.10 25.00
C ARG A 18 -13.88 -12.70 23.54
N ALA A 19 -15.12 -12.73 23.04
CA ALA A 19 -15.44 -12.30 21.68
C ALA A 19 -15.09 -10.81 21.47
N GLN A 20 -15.51 -9.95 22.41
CA GLN A 20 -15.20 -8.52 22.39
C GLN A 20 -13.69 -8.24 22.42
N LEU A 21 -12.94 -8.96 23.26
CA LEU A 21 -11.48 -8.84 23.33
C LEU A 21 -10.78 -9.31 22.04
N GLN A 22 -11.32 -10.31 21.34
CA GLN A 22 -10.78 -10.76 20.04
C GLN A 22 -10.95 -9.71 18.95
N ASP A 23 -12.11 -9.06 18.86
CA ASP A 23 -12.36 -8.01 17.88
C ASP A 23 -11.48 -6.78 18.11
N LEU A 24 -11.28 -6.40 19.38
CA LEU A 24 -10.35 -5.34 19.75
C LEU A 24 -8.91 -5.67 19.30
N LYS A 25 -8.43 -6.89 19.58
CA LYS A 25 -7.10 -7.33 19.13
C LYS A 25 -6.96 -7.28 17.61
N LYS A 26 -7.99 -7.73 16.89
CA LYS A 26 -8.00 -7.72 15.41
C LYS A 26 -7.88 -6.30 14.86
N ASN A 27 -8.62 -5.34 15.42
CA ASN A 27 -8.58 -3.95 14.98
C ASN A 27 -7.26 -3.26 15.32
N VAL A 28 -6.70 -3.51 16.51
CA VAL A 28 -5.40 -2.95 16.93
C VAL A 28 -4.25 -3.48 16.06
N VAL A 29 -4.24 -4.78 15.76
CA VAL A 29 -3.22 -5.39 14.88
C VAL A 29 -3.37 -4.87 13.45
N LYS A 30 -4.60 -4.75 12.95
CA LYS A 30 -4.86 -4.20 11.61
C LYS A 30 -4.37 -2.77 11.49
N ALA A 31 -4.71 -1.89 12.45
CA ALA A 31 -4.24 -0.50 12.46
C ALA A 31 -2.71 -0.41 12.50
N GLY A 32 -2.05 -1.25 13.30
CA GLY A 32 -0.58 -1.31 13.33
C GLY A 32 0.04 -1.72 11.99
N ASN A 33 -0.55 -2.70 11.31
CA ASN A 33 -0.10 -3.14 9.99
C ASN A 33 -0.36 -2.09 8.90
N ASP A 34 -1.52 -1.43 8.92
CA ASP A 34 -1.88 -0.40 7.95
C ASP A 34 -0.91 0.79 8.02
N VAL A 35 -0.52 1.21 9.23
CA VAL A 35 0.50 2.26 9.42
C VAL A 35 1.86 1.81 8.88
N ARG A 36 2.28 0.56 9.13
CA ARG A 36 3.52 0.01 8.56
C ARG A 36 3.49 0.02 7.03
N HIS A 37 2.40 -0.44 6.43
CA HIS A 37 2.25 -0.46 4.97
C HIS A 37 2.30 0.95 4.38
N ALA A 38 1.63 1.92 4.99
CA ALA A 38 1.70 3.31 4.54
C ALA A 38 3.12 3.90 4.60
N LEU A 39 3.91 3.56 5.62
CA LEU A 39 5.32 3.98 5.72
C LEU A 39 6.19 3.32 4.65
N ASP A 40 6.02 2.01 4.44
CA ASP A 40 6.71 1.26 3.39
C ASP A 40 6.37 1.82 1.99
N ASP A 41 5.09 2.09 1.72
CA ASP A 41 4.60 2.64 0.46
C ASP A 41 5.12 4.07 0.21
N ALA A 42 5.17 4.90 1.25
CA ALA A 42 5.74 6.24 1.15
C ALA A 42 7.23 6.20 0.82
N TRP A 43 7.98 5.27 1.44
CA TRP A 43 9.39 5.05 1.13
C TRP A 43 9.59 4.56 -0.31
N ILE A 44 8.80 3.58 -0.76
CA ILE A 44 8.81 3.10 -2.15
C ILE A 44 8.56 4.26 -3.12
N THR A 45 7.50 5.04 -2.88
CA THR A 45 7.13 6.19 -3.72
C THR A 45 8.27 7.20 -3.80
N ALA A 46 8.89 7.55 -2.67
CA ALA A 46 10.00 8.49 -2.62
C ALA A 46 11.22 7.97 -3.40
N ARG A 47 11.54 6.68 -3.28
CA ARG A 47 12.64 6.03 -4.01
C ARG A 47 12.40 6.04 -5.51
N ILE A 48 11.18 5.73 -5.95
CA ILE A 48 10.81 5.77 -7.37
C ILE A 48 10.94 7.20 -7.90
N LYS A 49 10.33 8.18 -7.22
CA LYS A 49 10.44 9.60 -7.61
C LYS A 49 11.89 10.06 -7.68
N ALA A 50 12.71 9.71 -6.70
CA ALA A 50 14.14 10.06 -6.70
C ALA A 50 14.89 9.41 -7.87
N ALA A 51 14.62 8.15 -8.19
CA ALA A 51 15.23 7.46 -9.32
C ALA A 51 14.81 8.07 -10.66
N LEU A 52 13.53 8.41 -10.82
CA LEU A 52 13.01 9.10 -12.01
C LEU A 52 13.64 10.50 -12.17
N LEU A 53 13.74 11.28 -11.08
CA LEU A 53 14.36 12.61 -11.11
C LEU A 53 15.85 12.59 -11.46
N LYS A 54 16.53 11.47 -11.14
CA LYS A 54 17.94 11.28 -11.48
C LYS A 54 18.13 11.06 -12.97
N GLU A 55 17.17 10.42 -13.63
CA GLU A 55 17.18 10.21 -15.06
C GLU A 55 16.87 11.52 -15.80
N SER A 56 17.75 11.92 -16.71
CA SER A 56 17.56 13.17 -17.46
C SER A 56 16.35 13.10 -18.39
N LEU A 57 15.90 11.88 -18.73
CA LEU A 57 14.73 11.59 -19.55
C LEU A 57 13.43 12.09 -18.92
N PHE A 58 13.35 12.22 -17.60
CA PHE A 58 12.14 12.64 -16.88
C PHE A 58 12.27 14.03 -16.23
N LYS A 59 13.40 14.72 -16.42
CA LYS A 59 13.58 16.09 -15.92
C LYS A 59 12.59 17.03 -16.59
N GLY A 60 11.67 17.59 -15.80
CA GLY A 60 10.64 18.53 -16.25
C GLY A 60 9.30 17.90 -16.63
N PHE A 61 9.15 16.58 -16.49
CA PHE A 61 7.85 15.91 -16.64
C PHE A 61 7.16 15.77 -15.27
N GLU A 62 5.85 16.05 -15.23
CA GLU A 62 5.01 15.71 -14.08
C GLU A 62 4.56 14.25 -14.19
N LEU A 63 5.34 13.36 -13.58
CA LEU A 63 4.97 11.96 -13.39
C LEU A 63 4.31 11.76 -12.02
N GLY A 64 3.08 11.26 -12.04
CA GLY A 64 2.38 10.78 -10.87
C GLY A 64 2.87 9.39 -10.49
N VAL A 65 3.28 9.23 -9.23
CA VAL A 65 3.63 7.93 -8.66
C VAL A 65 2.80 7.76 -7.39
N GLY A 66 1.94 6.76 -7.38
CA GLY A 66 1.20 6.31 -6.20
C GLY A 66 1.61 4.89 -5.85
N THR A 67 1.77 4.59 -4.57
CA THR A 67 2.00 3.22 -4.09
C THR A 67 0.96 2.89 -3.04
N GLU A 68 0.34 1.72 -3.17
CA GLU A 68 -0.64 1.21 -2.20
C GLU A 68 -0.41 -0.28 -2.00
N ALA A 69 -0.07 -0.65 -0.76
CA ALA A 69 0.29 -2.00 -0.37
C ALA A 69 1.26 -2.65 -1.39
N GLY A 70 2.38 -2.00 -1.68
CA GLY A 70 3.38 -2.48 -2.64
C GLY A 70 2.91 -2.57 -4.11
N GLY A 71 1.70 -2.13 -4.43
CA GLY A 71 1.24 -1.92 -5.79
C GLY A 71 1.56 -0.49 -6.23
N VAL A 72 2.46 -0.34 -7.19
CA VAL A 72 2.86 0.96 -7.72
C VAL A 72 1.99 1.30 -8.93
N ARG A 73 1.46 2.51 -8.99
CA ARG A 73 0.77 3.07 -10.14
C ARG A 73 1.54 4.27 -10.68
N LEU A 74 1.88 4.21 -11.97
CA LEU A 74 2.56 5.27 -12.70
C LEU A 74 1.54 5.96 -13.62
N THR A 75 1.43 7.28 -13.50
CA THR A 75 0.53 8.10 -14.31
C THR A 75 1.28 9.32 -14.84
N GLY A 76 0.84 9.84 -15.99
CA GLY A 76 1.45 11.01 -16.61
C GLY A 76 1.54 10.90 -18.12
N ASP A 77 1.99 11.98 -18.74
CA ASP A 77 2.19 12.06 -20.17
C ASP A 77 3.70 12.13 -20.46
N LEU A 78 4.16 11.27 -21.35
CA LEU A 78 5.55 11.13 -21.77
C LEU A 78 5.66 11.32 -23.28
N ASP A 79 6.81 11.73 -23.78
CA ASP A 79 7.01 11.99 -25.21
C ASP A 79 7.31 10.71 -26.01
N THR A 80 7.92 9.70 -25.38
CA THR A 80 8.37 8.47 -26.05
C THR A 80 8.00 7.19 -25.30
N LEU A 81 7.94 6.07 -26.03
CA LEU A 81 7.74 4.74 -25.45
C LEU A 81 8.93 4.30 -24.59
N ASP A 82 10.15 4.72 -24.96
CA ASP A 82 11.36 4.39 -24.17
C ASP A 82 11.28 4.98 -22.76
N GLN A 83 10.72 6.17 -22.59
CA GLN A 83 10.45 6.76 -21.29
C GLN A 83 9.45 5.91 -20.49
N VAL A 84 8.41 5.38 -21.13
CA VAL A 84 7.42 4.51 -20.47
C VAL A 84 8.08 3.23 -19.96
N ILE A 85 8.89 2.58 -20.81
CA ILE A 85 9.62 1.36 -20.46
C ILE A 85 10.63 1.62 -19.35
N ALA A 86 11.37 2.73 -19.42
CA ALA A 86 12.32 3.10 -18.39
C ALA A 86 11.64 3.37 -17.04
N ALA A 87 10.50 4.07 -17.02
CA ALA A 87 9.75 4.35 -15.80
C ALA A 87 9.24 3.07 -15.14
N GLU A 88 8.71 2.14 -15.95
CA GLU A 88 8.26 0.83 -15.48
C GLU A 88 9.41 0.00 -14.92
N SER A 89 10.55 -0.04 -15.61
CA SER A 89 11.75 -0.76 -15.16
C SER A 89 12.31 -0.19 -13.85
N ILE A 90 12.35 1.14 -13.70
CA ILE A 90 12.76 1.82 -12.48
C ILE A 90 11.82 1.46 -11.33
N ALA A 91 10.50 1.50 -11.54
CA ALA A 91 9.52 1.14 -10.52
C ALA A 91 9.65 -0.33 -10.12
N ALA A 92 9.76 -1.24 -11.08
CA ALA A 92 9.91 -2.67 -10.83
C ALA A 92 11.21 -3.02 -10.11
N GLY A 93 12.27 -2.21 -10.28
CA GLY A 93 13.56 -2.40 -9.62
C GLY A 93 13.59 -2.00 -8.14
N ILE A 94 12.56 -1.35 -7.61
CA ILE A 94 12.54 -0.93 -6.20
C ILE A 94 12.15 -2.09 -5.28
N PRO A 95 12.92 -2.37 -4.21
CA PRO A 95 12.57 -3.39 -3.23
C PRO A 95 11.21 -3.10 -2.56
N GLY A 96 10.37 -4.13 -2.48
CA GLY A 96 9.02 -4.02 -1.91
C GLY A 96 7.91 -3.83 -2.95
N VAL A 97 8.26 -3.56 -4.21
CA VAL A 97 7.28 -3.50 -5.31
C VAL A 97 6.80 -4.91 -5.67
N ARG A 98 5.50 -5.12 -5.60
CA ARG A 98 4.83 -6.39 -5.92
C ARG A 98 4.20 -6.38 -7.31
N ARG A 99 3.72 -5.21 -7.73
CA ARG A 99 3.08 -5.01 -9.02
C ARG A 99 3.26 -3.57 -9.46
N VAL A 100 3.42 -3.38 -10.76
CA VAL A 100 3.46 -2.06 -11.39
C VAL A 100 2.24 -1.96 -12.32
N TYR A 101 1.49 -0.88 -12.16
CA TYR A 101 0.39 -0.48 -13.03
C TYR A 101 0.86 0.71 -13.85
N ASN A 102 0.93 0.51 -15.16
CA ASN A 102 1.40 1.51 -16.09
C ASN A 102 0.20 2.18 -16.76
N ASP A 103 -0.14 3.40 -16.32
CA ASP A 103 -1.15 4.26 -16.94
C ASP A 103 -0.48 5.48 -17.61
N LEU A 104 0.79 5.34 -18.02
CA LEU A 104 1.51 6.39 -18.73
C LEU A 104 1.01 6.48 -20.17
N ARG A 105 0.88 7.70 -20.67
CA ARG A 105 0.45 7.95 -22.06
C ARG A 105 1.59 8.55 -22.85
N VAL A 106 1.84 8.00 -24.04
CA VAL A 106 2.77 8.60 -24.99
C VAL A 106 2.03 9.69 -25.76
N LYS A 107 2.40 10.95 -25.52
CA LYS A 107 1.85 12.11 -26.19
C LYS A 107 2.98 12.90 -26.84
N PRO A 108 3.33 12.58 -28.11
CA PRO A 108 4.41 13.27 -28.81
C PRO A 108 4.09 14.76 -28.89
N ARG A 109 5.02 15.60 -28.42
CA ARG A 109 4.89 17.06 -28.57
C ARG A 109 5.25 17.45 -30.01
N ILE A 110 4.21 17.60 -30.84
CA ILE A 110 4.27 18.16 -32.20
C ILE A 110 4.47 19.67 -32.20
#